data_AF-A0A4P7SUW3-F1
#
_entry.id   AF-A0A4P7SUW3-F1
#
_cell.length_a   1.000
_cell.length_b   1.000
_cell.length_c   1.000
_cell.angle_alpha   90.00
_cell.angle_beta   90.00
_cell.angle_gamma   90.00
#
_symmetry.space_group_name_H-M   'P 1'
#
loop_
_entity.id
_entity.type
_entity.pdbx_description
1 polymer ?
#
loop_
_entity_poly.entity_id
_entity_poly.type
_entity_poly.pdbx_seq_one_letter_code
_entity_poly.pdbx_strand_id
1 'polypeptide(L)'
;MLTGFKNFILKGNVVDLAVAVVIGAAFGAVVTALVQSVLMPFIAGLVGSPNFDSFAVVTLNGNDIKFGVLLTAIVNFLLIAAAIYFVVVMPMNHIIELRNRRLGISPDVKEEAAEDPQIALLTEIRDSLQQRQN
;
A
#
# COMPACT_ATOMS: atom_id res chain seq x y z
N MET A 1 28.86 1.77 22.75
CA MET A 1 28.06 1.36 21.56
C MET A 1 26.57 1.26 21.89
N LEU A 2 26.15 0.52 22.93
CA LEU A 2 24.75 0.41 23.34
C LEU A 2 24.06 1.77 23.59
N THR A 3 24.72 2.71 24.27
CA THR A 3 24.18 4.06 24.52
C THR A 3 24.02 4.88 23.23
N GLY A 4 24.97 4.73 22.28
CA GLY A 4 24.89 5.39 20.97
C GLY A 4 23.77 4.84 20.10
N PHE A 5 23.55 3.53 20.14
CA PHE A 5 22.44 2.86 19.46
C PHE A 5 21.07 3.25 20.05
N LYS A 6 20.96 3.30 21.38
CA LYS A 6 19.76 3.80 22.07
C LYS A 6 19.47 5.26 21.67
N ASN A 7 20.47 6.13 21.67
CA ASN A 7 20.29 7.54 21.27
C ASN A 7 19.95 7.71 19.77
N PHE A 8 20.33 6.76 18.92
CA PHE A 8 19.97 6.75 17.50
C PHE A 8 18.51 6.34 17.29
N ILE A 9 18.05 5.28 17.96
CA ILE A 9 16.63 4.83 17.90
C ILE A 9 15.70 5.89 18.51
N LEU A 10 16.12 6.54 19.60
CA LEU A 10 15.33 7.58 20.28
C LEU A 10 15.16 8.88 19.48
N LYS A 11 15.77 9.02 18.30
CA LYS A 11 15.50 10.15 17.38
C LYS A 11 14.11 10.08 16.72
N GLY A 12 13.23 9.16 17.15
CA GLY A 12 11.80 9.11 16.82
C GLY A 12 11.53 8.50 15.44
N ASN A 13 12.04 9.13 14.39
CA ASN A 13 11.74 8.76 13.00
C ASN A 13 12.19 7.33 12.62
N VAL A 14 13.22 6.79 13.29
CA VAL A 14 13.77 5.45 12.98
C VAL A 14 12.85 4.33 13.44
N VAL A 15 12.17 4.51 14.58
CA VAL A 15 11.27 3.49 15.13
C VAL A 15 10.03 3.36 14.26
N ASP A 16 9.41 4.49 13.91
CA ASP A 16 8.20 4.50 13.07
C ASP A 16 8.48 3.92 11.68
N LEU A 17 9.62 4.28 11.09
CA LEU A 17 10.06 3.73 9.82
C LEU A 17 10.34 2.22 9.91
N ALA A 18 10.99 1.76 10.98
CA ALA A 18 11.25 0.33 11.19
C ALA A 18 9.94 -0.45 11.34
N VAL A 19 8.99 0.07 12.10
CA VAL A 19 7.66 -0.54 12.28
C VAL A 19 6.91 -0.59 10.96
N ALA A 20 6.91 0.50 10.18
CA ALA A 20 6.27 0.56 8.87
C ALA A 20 6.83 -0.50 7.90
N VAL A 21 8.15 -0.68 7.85
CA VAL A 21 8.79 -1.67 6.99
C VAL A 21 8.44 -3.11 7.42
N VAL A 22 8.49 -3.40 8.72
CA VAL A 22 8.19 -4.75 9.25
C VAL A 22 6.73 -5.11 9.03
N ILE A 23 5.80 -4.19 9.33
CA ILE A 23 4.36 -4.40 9.12
C ILE A 23 4.06 -4.52 7.62
N GLY A 24 4.66 -3.67 6.78
CA GLY A 24 4.48 -3.74 5.33
C GLY A 24 4.92 -5.09 4.75
N ALA A 25 6.08 -5.60 5.18
CA ALA A 25 6.57 -6.91 4.77
C ALA A 25 5.66 -8.06 5.23
N ALA A 26 5.24 -8.04 6.51
CA ALA A 26 4.35 -9.05 7.06
C ALA A 26 2.99 -9.05 6.36
N PHE A 27 2.41 -7.87 6.12
CA PHE A 27 1.15 -7.74 5.42
C PHE A 27 1.26 -8.20 3.96
N GLY A 28 2.33 -7.83 3.26
CA GLY A 28 2.61 -8.29 1.91
C GLY A 28 2.67 -9.82 1.81
N ALA A 29 3.25 -10.50 2.80
CA ALA A 29 3.27 -11.96 2.87
C ALA A 29 1.86 -12.55 3.03
N VAL A 30 1.00 -11.95 3.87
CA VAL A 30 -0.39 -12.39 4.05
C VAL A 30 -1.18 -12.25 2.75
N VAL A 31 -1.08 -11.10 2.06
CA VAL A 31 -1.77 -10.90 0.78
C VAL A 31 -1.25 -11.85 -0.28
N THR A 32 0.07 -12.04 -0.35
CA THR A 32 0.68 -12.99 -1.29
C THR A 32 0.15 -14.41 -1.05
N ALA A 33 0.06 -14.84 0.22
CA ALA A 33 -0.52 -16.14 0.56
C ALA A 33 -2.00 -16.25 0.15
N LEU A 34 -2.80 -15.21 0.37
CA LEU A 34 -4.20 -15.18 -0.09
C LEU A 34 -4.29 -15.33 -1.61
N VAL A 35 -3.49 -14.59 -2.37
CA VAL A 35 -3.51 -14.66 -3.83
C VAL A 35 -3.03 -16.02 -4.32
N GLN A 36 -1.88 -16.49 -3.85
CA GLN A 36 -1.26 -17.73 -4.33
C GLN A 36 -2.00 -18.98 -3.86
N SER A 37 -2.52 -19.01 -2.64
CA SER A 37 -3.15 -20.21 -2.06
C SER A 37 -4.67 -20.26 -2.25
N VAL A 38 -5.32 -19.11 -2.52
CA VAL A 38 -6.78 -19.06 -2.68
C VAL A 38 -7.13 -18.64 -4.10
N LEU A 39 -6.77 -17.44 -4.54
CA LEU A 39 -7.22 -16.90 -5.84
C LEU A 39 -6.65 -17.68 -7.04
N MET A 40 -5.36 -17.99 -7.02
CA MET A 40 -4.69 -18.71 -8.11
C MET A 40 -5.30 -20.10 -8.34
N PRO A 41 -5.54 -20.95 -7.32
CA PRO A 41 -6.26 -22.21 -7.50
C PRO A 41 -7.68 -22.06 -8.03
N PHE A 42 -8.42 -21.01 -7.65
CA PHE A 42 -9.74 -20.75 -8.22
C PHE A 42 -9.66 -20.40 -9.71
N ILE A 43 -8.70 -19.55 -10.10
CA ILE A 43 -8.46 -19.21 -11.50
C ILE A 43 -7.99 -20.46 -12.27
N ALA A 44 -7.15 -21.29 -11.65
CA ALA A 44 -6.68 -22.55 -12.20
C ALA A 44 -7.82 -23.52 -12.51
N GLY A 45 -8.79 -23.62 -11.60
CA GLY A 45 -9.98 -24.45 -11.78
C GLY A 45 -10.86 -23.99 -12.94
N LEU A 46 -10.84 -22.70 -13.27
CA LEU A 46 -11.62 -22.13 -14.39
C LEU A 46 -10.88 -22.19 -15.73
N VAL A 47 -9.56 -21.95 -15.73
CA VAL A 47 -8.72 -21.88 -16.94
C VAL A 47 -8.10 -23.25 -17.29
N GLY A 48 -8.15 -24.21 -16.37
CA GLY A 48 -7.60 -25.56 -16.55
C GLY A 48 -6.08 -25.65 -16.37
N SER A 49 -5.41 -24.55 -15.98
CA SER A 49 -3.98 -24.52 -15.69
C SER A 49 -3.68 -23.67 -14.46
N PRO A 50 -2.85 -24.16 -13.50
CA PRO A 50 -2.46 -23.42 -12.30
C PRO A 50 -1.62 -22.17 -12.57
N ASN A 51 -1.00 -22.09 -13.73
CA ASN A 51 -0.17 -20.96 -14.16
C ASN A 51 -0.14 -20.91 -15.70
N PHE A 52 0.45 -19.84 -16.22
CA PHE A 52 0.67 -19.69 -17.66
C PHE A 52 2.08 -20.14 -18.06
N ASP A 53 2.84 -20.81 -17.18
CA ASP A 53 4.28 -21.08 -17.33
C ASP A 53 4.62 -21.92 -18.57
N SER A 54 3.69 -22.78 -19.01
CA SER A 54 3.81 -23.59 -20.22
C SER A 54 3.37 -22.87 -21.49
N PHE A 55 2.84 -21.65 -21.38
CA PHE A 55 2.45 -20.84 -22.52
C PHE A 55 3.69 -20.24 -23.19
N ALA A 56 3.77 -20.37 -24.52
CA ALA A 56 4.86 -19.82 -25.33
C ALA A 56 6.27 -20.21 -24.85
N VAL A 57 6.54 -21.52 -24.77
CA VAL A 57 7.89 -22.05 -24.59
C VAL A 57 8.59 -22.07 -25.94
N VAL A 58 9.71 -21.33 -26.05
CA VAL A 58 10.56 -21.32 -27.25
C VAL A 58 11.91 -21.91 -26.87
N THR A 59 12.23 -23.08 -27.43
CA THR A 59 13.53 -23.73 -27.23
C THR A 59 14.53 -23.19 -28.27
N LEU A 60 15.54 -22.45 -27.82
CA LEU A 60 16.65 -21.97 -28.66
C LEU A 60 17.96 -22.58 -28.15
N ASN A 61 18.69 -23.30 -29.00
CA ASN A 61 20.00 -23.91 -28.67
C ASN A 61 20.00 -24.75 -27.36
N GLY A 62 18.91 -25.47 -27.08
CA GLY A 62 18.78 -26.28 -25.86
C GLY A 62 18.39 -25.52 -24.59
N ASN A 63 18.18 -24.20 -24.67
CA ASN A 63 17.61 -23.40 -23.60
C ASN A 63 16.13 -23.12 -23.86
N ASP A 64 15.27 -23.46 -22.89
CA ASP A 64 13.85 -23.15 -22.92
C ASP A 64 13.60 -21.72 -22.44
N ILE A 65 13.19 -20.84 -23.35
CA ILE A 65 12.69 -19.51 -23.01
C ILE A 65 11.19 -19.63 -22.74
N LYS A 66 10.81 -19.51 -21.47
CA LYS A 66 9.42 -19.63 -21.01
C LYS A 66 8.78 -18.26 -20.82
N PHE A 67 8.22 -17.69 -21.87
CA PHE A 67 7.50 -16.41 -21.80
C PHE A 67 6.27 -16.49 -20.88
N GLY A 68 5.70 -17.68 -20.74
CA GLY A 68 4.62 -17.99 -19.83
C GLY A 68 4.87 -17.60 -18.37
N VAL A 69 6.11 -17.74 -17.88
CA VAL A 69 6.47 -17.38 -16.50
C VAL A 69 6.32 -15.88 -16.26
N LEU A 70 6.67 -15.06 -17.26
CA LEU A 70 6.48 -13.61 -17.18
C LEU A 70 4.99 -13.25 -17.14
N LEU A 71 4.17 -13.93 -17.96
CA LEU A 71 2.72 -13.73 -17.94
C LEU A 71 2.11 -14.10 -16.58
N THR A 72 2.51 -15.24 -16.01
CA THR A 72 2.11 -15.65 -14.65
C THR A 72 2.48 -14.59 -13.62
N ALA A 73 3.70 -14.03 -13.70
CA ALA A 73 4.16 -13.00 -12.78
C ALA A 73 3.33 -11.70 -12.90
N ILE A 74 3.00 -11.26 -14.11
CA ILE A 74 2.16 -10.08 -14.36
C ILE A 74 0.75 -10.30 -13.80
N VAL A 75 0.13 -11.45 -14.08
CA VAL A 75 -1.21 -11.76 -13.56
C VAL A 75 -1.20 -11.78 -12.03
N ASN A 76 -0.21 -12.43 -11.41
CA ASN A 76 -0.07 -12.47 -9.96
C ASN A 76 0.11 -11.06 -9.36
N PHE A 77 0.95 -10.22 -9.97
CA PHE A 77 1.13 -8.84 -9.56
C PHE A 77 -0.18 -8.05 -9.61
N LEU A 78 -0.95 -8.18 -10.70
CA LEU A 78 -2.25 -7.51 -10.84
C LEU A 78 -3.26 -7.99 -9.79
N LEU A 79 -3.27 -9.29 -9.48
CA LEU A 79 -4.14 -9.85 -8.43
C LEU A 79 -3.77 -9.34 -7.04
N ILE A 80 -2.48 -9.29 -6.71
CA ILE A 80 -1.99 -8.73 -5.44
C ILE A 80 -2.33 -7.25 -5.35
N ALA A 81 -2.07 -6.47 -6.40
CA ALA A 81 -2.39 -5.05 -6.46
C ALA A 81 -3.90 -4.82 -6.28
N ALA A 82 -4.74 -5.61 -6.96
CA ALA A 82 -6.19 -5.55 -6.80
C ALA A 82 -6.61 -5.91 -5.36
N ALA A 83 -6.05 -6.97 -4.78
CA ALA A 83 -6.35 -7.36 -3.40
C ALA A 83 -5.99 -6.25 -2.40
N ILE A 84 -4.80 -5.65 -2.51
CA ILE A 84 -4.39 -4.51 -1.66
C ILE A 84 -5.34 -3.31 -1.88
N TYR A 85 -5.67 -3.01 -3.13
CA TYR A 85 -6.56 -1.90 -3.44
C TYR A 85 -7.94 -2.08 -2.80
N PHE A 86 -8.57 -3.26 -2.98
CA PHE A 86 -9.91 -3.51 -2.45
C PHE A 86 -9.94 -3.68 -0.92
N VAL A 87 -8.92 -4.30 -0.32
CA VAL A 87 -8.92 -4.60 1.13
C VAL A 87 -8.38 -3.44 1.97
N VAL A 88 -7.47 -2.63 1.44
CA VAL A 88 -6.82 -1.56 2.20
C VAL A 88 -7.20 -0.19 1.65
N VAL A 89 -6.92 0.08 0.38
CA VAL A 89 -7.03 1.43 -0.18
C VAL A 89 -8.49 1.89 -0.26
N MET A 90 -9.39 1.04 -0.76
CA MET A 90 -10.81 1.35 -0.90
C MET A 90 -11.49 1.65 0.45
N PRO A 91 -11.40 0.79 1.49
CA PRO A 91 -12.02 1.10 2.77
C PRO A 91 -11.35 2.28 3.46
N MET A 92 -10.02 2.43 3.36
CA MET A 92 -9.32 3.58 3.92
C MET A 92 -9.82 4.88 3.28
N ASN A 93 -9.90 4.92 1.96
CA ASN A 93 -10.43 6.07 1.22
C ASN A 93 -11.89 6.36 1.60
N HIS A 94 -12.71 5.32 1.78
CA HIS A 94 -14.11 5.48 2.19
C HIS A 94 -14.25 6.05 3.60
N ILE A 95 -13.48 5.56 4.58
CA ILE A 95 -13.50 6.06 5.96
C ILE A 95 -13.01 7.51 6.01
N ILE A 96 -11.93 7.82 5.28
CA ILE A 96 -11.40 9.18 5.16
C ILE A 96 -12.45 10.10 4.54
N GLU A 97 -13.15 9.67 3.50
CA GLU A 97 -14.22 10.43 2.87
C GLU A 97 -15.38 10.72 3.85
N LEU A 98 -15.85 9.70 4.58
CA LEU A 98 -16.91 9.86 5.57
C LEU A 98 -16.52 10.80 6.71
N ARG A 99 -15.28 10.70 7.20
CA ARG A 99 -14.74 11.63 8.22
C ARG A 99 -14.75 13.07 7.70
N ASN A 100 -14.27 13.27 6.47
CA ASN A 100 -14.15 14.61 5.89
C ASN A 100 -15.51 15.23 5.58
N ARG A 101 -16.51 14.42 5.16
CA ARG A 101 -17.91 14.87 5.01
C ARG A 101 -18.53 15.30 6.34
N ARG A 102 -18.22 14.63 7.45
CA ARG A 102 -18.68 15.03 8.80
C ARG A 102 -18.04 16.31 9.31
N LEU A 103 -16.83 16.64 8.83
CA LEU A 103 -16.07 17.82 9.26
C LEU A 103 -16.21 19.02 8.31
N GLY A 104 -16.99 18.91 7.22
CA GLY A 104 -17.18 20.00 6.25
C GLY A 104 -15.92 20.37 5.45
N ILE A 105 -14.93 19.48 5.39
CA ILE A 105 -13.66 19.72 4.70
C ILE A 105 -13.83 19.37 3.22
N SER A 106 -13.82 20.39 2.35
CA SER A 106 -13.87 20.21 0.89
C SER A 106 -12.69 19.36 0.39
N PRO A 107 -12.88 18.52 -0.63
CA PRO A 107 -11.84 17.62 -1.14
C PRO A 107 -10.56 18.33 -1.62
N ASP A 108 -10.64 19.60 -2.05
CA ASP A 108 -9.47 20.40 -2.46
C ASP A 108 -8.53 20.79 -1.30
N VAL A 109 -9.02 20.82 -0.05
CA VAL A 109 -8.18 21.16 1.12
C VAL A 109 -7.35 19.95 1.58
N LYS A 110 -7.65 18.75 1.06
CA LYS A 110 -7.04 17.49 1.54
C LYS A 110 -5.58 17.29 1.13
N GLU A 111 -5.10 17.93 0.08
CA GLU A 111 -3.67 17.87 -0.26
C GLU A 111 -2.80 18.65 0.74
N GLU A 112 -3.37 19.62 1.47
CA GLU A 112 -2.65 20.40 2.48
C GLU A 112 -2.92 19.96 3.93
N ALA A 113 -4.07 19.34 4.23
CA ALA A 113 -4.58 19.25 5.61
C ALA A 113 -4.41 17.90 6.35
N ALA A 114 -3.70 16.93 5.80
CA ALA A 114 -3.31 15.73 6.54
C ALA A 114 -1.79 15.60 6.37
N GLU A 115 -0.94 15.91 7.35
CA GLU A 115 -0.70 15.06 8.52
C GLU A 115 0.00 15.82 9.66
N ASP A 116 0.29 17.11 9.51
CA ASP A 116 1.13 17.84 10.45
C ASP A 116 0.31 18.62 11.50
N PRO A 117 0.41 18.31 12.80
CA PRO A 117 -0.20 19.13 13.86
C PRO A 117 0.24 20.61 13.81
N GLN A 118 1.37 20.93 13.18
CA GLN A 118 1.75 22.32 12.90
C GLN A 118 0.80 22.99 11.90
N ILE A 119 0.34 22.31 10.86
CA ILE A 119 -0.59 22.89 9.86
C ILE A 119 -1.96 23.16 10.50
N ALA A 120 -2.40 22.28 11.42
CA ALA A 120 -3.60 22.50 12.22
C ALA A 120 -3.48 23.74 13.12
N LEU A 121 -2.37 23.86 13.86
CA LEU A 121 -2.07 25.04 14.68
C LEU A 121 -1.96 26.32 13.84
N LEU A 122 -1.34 26.28 12.67
CA LEU A 122 -1.23 27.44 11.78
C LEU A 122 -2.60 27.89 11.26
N THR A 123 -3.51 26.95 11.03
CA THR A 123 -4.90 27.25 10.64
C THR A 123 -5.63 27.95 11.79
N GLU A 124 -5.52 27.44 13.01
CA GLU A 124 -6.11 28.07 14.21
C GLU A 124 -5.54 29.48 14.47
N ILE A 125 -4.23 29.67 14.27
CA ILE A 125 -3.57 30.97 14.39
C ILE A 125 -4.08 31.93 13.32
N ARG A 126 -4.18 31.50 12.05
CA ARG A 126 -4.71 32.31 10.96
C ARG A 126 -6.12 32.79 11.31
N ASP A 127 -6.99 31.88 11.72
CA ASP A 127 -8.39 32.19 12.03
C ASP A 127 -8.49 33.15 13.24
N SER A 128 -7.65 32.96 14.26
CA SER A 128 -7.54 33.86 15.42
C SER A 128 -7.05 35.27 15.04
N LEU A 129 -6.14 35.39 14.06
CA LEU A 129 -5.65 36.67 13.57
C LEU A 129 -6.69 37.39 12.71
N GLN A 130 -7.41 36.65 11.88
CA GLN A 130 -8.49 37.17 11.04
C GLN A 130 -9.66 37.71 11.89
N GLN A 131 -9.93 37.05 13.02
CA GLN A 131 -10.93 37.48 14.00
C GLN A 131 -10.52 38.74 14.80
N ARG A 132 -9.23 39.06 14.87
CA ARG A 132 -8.72 40.31 15.49
C ARG A 132 -8.65 41.49 14.53
N GLN A 133 -8.71 41.25 13.22
CA GLN A 133 -8.66 42.29 12.19
C GLN A 133 -10.04 42.86 11.80
N ASN A 134 -11.12 42.25 12.30
CA ASN A 134 -12.49 42.78 12.27
C ASN A 134 -12.87 43.31 13.65
#